data_AF-A0AAW8VNP8-F1
#
_entry.id   AF-A0AAW8VNP8-F1
#
_cell.length_a   1.000
_cell.length_b   1.000
_cell.length_c   1.000
_cell.angle_alpha   90.00
_cell.angle_beta   90.00
_cell.angle_gamma   90.00
#
_symmetry.space_group_name_H-M   'P 1'
#
loop_
_entity.id
_entity.type
_entity.pdbx_description
1 polymer ?
#
loop_
_entity_poly.entity_id
_entity_poly.type
_entity_poly.pdbx_seq_one_letter_code
_entity_poly.pdbx_strand_id
1 'polypeptide(L)'
;MKRMTYTTKFMSAFAIVTLLALLTACRDEADDVIQPGVLTADKSLTEQFDAIWHGINQNYVFWEADPTDWDAVYSQYRPRFVELDKQEAVPTADLQKLYEEICGSFIDHHMLVQLRNVKAGPEETEQLFYVQPGAMEVKKREDYQEYIPREGFQVYRDKLKKEGRITHDREFVDNNPNPDLDHMFTYVIDNDILYLRFSNFSIIAQLGNHNKSGEEVAQAAAAVYREYANQLLFNPNIKGVIIDVRSNGGGYLWDMFTVLGPLLKEDIHVFDTRTKMGVGRLDYGEWVPFRAQVITQRKLGELLEMEEPLPETDCIGDRQVVVLTDSWSVSMSEMTAEPVKKLPYATVIGTRTFGGHGPLTSETHFSFSGQFGDPDCASVSYYVYTSTSMSRTSEGEILEGKGITPDITVPLDVEQFTGQHIDNQLEYAIDFLHGKK
;
A
#
# COMPACT_ATOMS: atom_id res chain seq x y z
N MET A 1 77.00 30.66 -15.77
CA MET A 1 76.51 30.64 -17.17
C MET A 1 75.24 29.81 -17.22
N LYS A 2 74.15 30.44 -17.71
CA LYS A 2 72.82 29.90 -18.10
C LYS A 2 72.15 28.84 -17.20
N ARG A 3 71.28 29.34 -16.31
CA ARG A 3 70.02 28.69 -15.94
C ARG A 3 69.22 28.38 -17.21
N MET A 4 68.73 27.15 -17.34
CA MET A 4 67.68 26.81 -18.29
C MET A 4 66.40 26.50 -17.52
N THR A 5 65.42 27.35 -17.78
CA THR A 5 64.02 27.34 -17.34
C THR A 5 63.28 26.15 -17.95
N TYR A 6 62.58 25.38 -17.11
CA TYR A 6 61.41 24.62 -17.54
C TYR A 6 60.17 25.43 -17.14
N THR A 7 59.69 26.20 -18.11
CA THR A 7 58.36 26.80 -18.13
C THR A 7 57.35 25.78 -18.65
N THR A 8 56.11 25.97 -18.19
CA THR A 8 54.84 25.58 -18.84
C THR A 8 54.51 24.09 -18.95
N LYS A 9 53.76 23.59 -17.94
CA LYS A 9 52.48 22.87 -18.08
C LYS A 9 51.81 22.73 -16.71
N PHE A 10 51.37 23.87 -16.15
CA PHE A 10 50.51 23.92 -14.95
C PHE A 10 49.45 25.01 -15.14
N MET A 11 48.77 25.02 -16.30
CA MET A 11 47.58 25.85 -16.53
C MET A 11 46.69 25.15 -17.56
N SER A 12 45.90 24.19 -17.11
CA SER A 12 44.70 23.70 -17.83
C SER A 12 43.68 23.03 -16.90
N ALA A 13 44.00 22.82 -15.62
CA ALA A 13 43.05 22.27 -14.63
C ALA A 13 42.17 23.34 -13.96
N PHE A 14 42.39 24.64 -14.20
CA PHE A 14 41.68 25.72 -13.50
C PHE A 14 40.60 26.42 -14.32
N ALA A 15 40.29 25.94 -15.53
CA ALA A 15 39.24 26.51 -16.39
C ALA A 15 38.02 25.58 -16.60
N ILE A 16 38.07 24.34 -16.12
CA ILE A 16 36.93 23.40 -16.17
C ILE A 16 36.19 23.34 -14.82
N VAL A 17 36.84 23.74 -13.71
CA VAL A 17 36.18 23.85 -12.40
C VAL A 17 35.33 25.12 -12.27
N THR A 18 35.50 26.11 -13.14
CA THR A 18 34.74 27.38 -13.08
C THR A 18 33.52 27.42 -13.99
N LEU A 19 33.29 26.41 -14.85
CA LEU A 19 32.10 26.32 -15.71
C LEU A 19 31.05 25.29 -15.26
N LEU A 20 31.39 24.42 -14.29
CA LEU A 20 30.44 23.52 -13.62
C LEU A 20 29.80 24.14 -12.37
N ALA A 21 30.32 25.29 -11.90
CA ALA A 21 29.77 26.05 -10.78
C ALA A 21 28.63 27.01 -11.17
N LEU A 22 28.10 26.92 -12.39
CA LEU A 22 26.95 27.71 -12.87
C LEU A 22 25.74 26.85 -13.28
N LEU A 23 25.77 25.54 -13.00
CA LEU A 23 24.61 24.64 -13.18
C LEU A 23 24.20 23.91 -11.89
N THR A 24 24.93 24.12 -10.79
CA THR A 24 24.34 24.04 -9.46
C THR A 24 23.70 25.39 -9.18
N ALA A 25 22.46 25.58 -9.60
CA ALA A 25 21.57 26.43 -8.82
C ALA A 25 21.46 25.71 -7.46
N CYS A 26 22.41 26.02 -6.58
CA CYS A 26 22.36 25.66 -5.19
C CYS A 26 21.02 26.17 -4.68
N ARG A 27 20.09 25.26 -4.44
CA ARG A 27 18.93 25.53 -3.60
C ARG A 27 19.47 25.55 -2.17
N ASP A 28 20.19 26.62 -1.84
CA ASP A 28 20.76 26.88 -0.51
C ASP A 28 19.72 27.41 0.49
N GLU A 29 18.44 27.33 0.14
CA GLU A 29 17.31 27.49 1.06
C GLU A 29 16.26 26.42 0.71
N ALA A 30 16.53 25.18 1.10
CA ALA A 30 15.45 24.37 1.65
C ALA A 30 15.32 24.78 3.13
N ASP A 31 14.94 26.05 3.35
CA ASP A 31 14.31 26.44 4.60
C ASP A 31 13.26 25.38 4.89
N ASP A 32 13.27 24.87 6.13
CA ASP A 32 12.27 23.98 6.71
C ASP A 32 11.02 23.98 5.84
N VAL A 33 10.87 22.97 4.97
CA VAL A 33 9.69 22.90 4.10
C VAL A 33 8.54 22.66 5.06
N ILE A 34 7.94 23.77 5.50
CA ILE A 34 6.73 23.81 6.30
C ILE A 34 5.78 22.95 5.51
N GLN A 35 5.39 21.81 6.08
CA GLN A 35 4.24 21.06 5.59
C GLN A 35 3.14 22.10 5.34
N PRO A 36 2.81 22.38 4.08
CA PRO A 36 1.88 23.45 3.79
C PRO A 36 0.55 23.07 4.44
N GLY A 37 0.04 23.83 5.41
CA GLY A 37 -1.26 23.53 6.00
C GLY A 37 -1.29 23.09 7.47
N VAL A 38 -0.23 23.29 8.27
CA VAL A 38 -0.41 23.39 9.73
C VAL A 38 -0.87 24.81 10.06
N LEU A 39 -2.12 25.12 9.70
CA LEU A 39 -2.83 26.25 10.30
C LEU A 39 -3.36 25.76 11.65
N THR A 40 -3.13 26.50 12.73
CA THR A 40 -3.79 26.25 14.01
C THR A 40 -5.30 26.47 13.80
N ALA A 41 -6.06 25.41 13.62
CA ALA A 41 -7.47 25.46 13.26
C ALA A 41 -8.30 24.88 14.40
N ASP A 42 -8.49 25.68 15.44
CA ASP A 42 -9.00 25.17 16.71
C ASP A 42 -10.12 26.02 17.30
N LYS A 43 -10.48 27.19 16.72
CA LYS A 43 -11.45 28.10 17.35
C LYS A 43 -12.83 28.09 16.71
N SER A 44 -12.99 27.54 15.51
CA SER A 44 -14.27 27.52 14.79
C SER A 44 -14.33 26.45 13.70
N LEU A 45 -15.54 26.10 13.26
CA LEU A 45 -15.72 25.17 12.15
C LEU A 45 -15.23 25.76 10.82
N THR A 46 -15.35 27.08 10.62
CA THR A 46 -14.85 27.76 9.42
C THR A 46 -13.33 27.71 9.34
N GLU A 47 -12.62 27.95 10.45
CA GLU A 47 -11.15 27.85 10.49
C GLU A 47 -10.69 26.41 10.20
N GLN A 48 -11.37 25.41 10.78
CA GLN A 48 -11.09 23.99 10.50
C GLN A 48 -11.28 23.68 9.00
N PHE A 49 -12.39 24.11 8.40
CA PHE A 49 -12.63 23.94 6.96
C PHE A 49 -11.57 24.64 6.11
N ASP A 50 -11.23 25.91 6.41
CA ASP A 50 -10.20 26.66 5.69
C ASP A 50 -8.85 25.92 5.74
N ALA A 51 -8.48 25.39 6.91
CA ALA A 51 -7.23 24.64 7.09
C ALA A 51 -7.20 23.34 6.30
N ILE A 52 -8.27 22.55 6.34
CA ILE A 52 -8.38 21.31 5.57
C ILE A 52 -8.37 21.62 4.07
N TRP A 53 -9.11 22.66 3.65
CA TRP A 53 -9.17 23.06 2.25
C TRP A 53 -7.78 23.46 1.72
N HIS A 54 -7.05 24.30 2.45
CA HIS A 54 -5.70 24.72 2.09
C HIS A 54 -4.71 23.56 2.13
N GLY A 55 -4.81 22.70 3.14
CA GLY A 55 -3.96 21.52 3.28
C GLY A 55 -4.16 20.52 2.12
N ILE A 56 -5.40 20.19 1.76
CA ILE A 56 -5.68 19.34 0.60
C ILE A 56 -5.19 20.02 -0.68
N ASN A 57 -5.49 21.32 -0.86
CA ASN A 57 -5.05 22.11 -2.01
C ASN A 57 -3.53 22.00 -2.28
N GLN A 58 -2.74 21.98 -1.21
CA GLN A 58 -1.29 21.96 -1.29
C GLN A 58 -0.71 20.54 -1.28
N ASN A 59 -1.23 19.62 -0.47
CA ASN A 59 -0.61 18.32 -0.26
C ASN A 59 -1.20 17.18 -1.12
N TYR A 60 -2.38 17.37 -1.71
CA TYR A 60 -3.00 16.32 -2.52
C TYR A 60 -2.24 16.09 -3.82
N VAL A 61 -1.87 14.84 -4.10
CA VAL A 61 -1.01 14.49 -5.23
C VAL A 61 -1.78 14.21 -6.52
N PHE A 62 -3.09 13.96 -6.47
CA PHE A 62 -3.83 13.47 -7.64
C PHE A 62 -4.55 14.54 -8.48
N TRP A 63 -4.23 15.84 -8.33
CA TRP A 63 -4.89 16.93 -9.06
C TRP A 63 -4.95 16.79 -10.58
N GLU A 64 -4.00 16.12 -11.24
CA GLU A 64 -4.08 15.88 -12.69
C GLU A 64 -5.19 14.88 -13.07
N ALA A 65 -5.52 13.94 -12.20
CA ALA A 65 -6.44 12.84 -12.47
C ALA A 65 -7.79 12.96 -11.76
N ASP A 66 -7.82 13.66 -10.62
CA ASP A 66 -9.02 13.85 -9.82
C ASP A 66 -9.97 14.86 -10.49
N PRO A 67 -11.26 14.53 -10.69
CA PRO A 67 -12.20 15.41 -11.37
C PRO A 67 -12.75 16.56 -10.50
N THR A 68 -12.39 16.61 -9.21
CA THR A 68 -12.97 17.54 -8.25
C THR A 68 -12.54 18.99 -8.51
N ASP A 69 -13.53 19.88 -8.70
CA ASP A 69 -13.30 21.33 -8.72
C ASP A 69 -13.14 21.87 -7.29
N TRP A 70 -11.90 21.90 -6.81
CA TRP A 70 -11.61 22.31 -5.44
C TRP A 70 -11.88 23.80 -5.16
N ASP A 71 -11.84 24.66 -6.17
CA ASP A 71 -12.18 26.09 -6.00
C ASP A 71 -13.69 26.29 -5.87
N ALA A 72 -14.47 25.53 -6.62
CA ALA A 72 -15.92 25.48 -6.46
C ALA A 72 -16.30 24.95 -5.06
N VAL A 73 -15.59 23.92 -4.56
CA VAL A 73 -15.79 23.42 -3.18
C VAL A 73 -15.61 24.55 -2.16
N TYR A 74 -14.53 25.33 -2.25
CA TYR A 74 -14.33 26.47 -1.33
C TYR A 74 -15.49 27.44 -1.37
N SER A 75 -15.87 27.86 -2.58
CA SER A 75 -16.88 28.88 -2.83
C SER A 75 -18.28 28.43 -2.36
N GLN A 76 -18.59 27.15 -2.51
CA GLN A 76 -19.88 26.57 -2.14
C GLN A 76 -19.98 26.26 -0.65
N TYR A 77 -18.95 25.66 -0.06
CA TYR A 77 -19.05 25.09 1.28
C TYR A 77 -18.60 26.04 2.39
N ARG A 78 -17.62 26.92 2.14
CA ARG A 78 -17.16 27.87 3.17
C ARG A 78 -18.29 28.71 3.79
N PRO A 79 -19.23 29.30 3.02
CA PRO A 79 -20.34 30.05 3.60
C PRO A 79 -21.25 29.21 4.51
N ARG A 80 -21.38 27.89 4.25
CA ARG A 80 -22.14 26.98 5.12
C ARG A 80 -21.47 26.85 6.48
N PHE A 81 -20.15 26.72 6.53
CA PHE A 81 -19.40 26.68 7.80
C PHE A 81 -19.50 27.99 8.59
N VAL A 82 -19.53 29.15 7.91
CA VAL A 82 -19.77 30.45 8.56
C VAL A 82 -21.14 30.51 9.23
N GLU A 83 -22.19 29.94 8.61
CA GLU A 83 -23.51 29.85 9.23
C GLU A 83 -23.57 28.84 10.38
N LEU A 84 -22.88 27.70 10.25
CA LEU A 84 -22.75 26.71 11.33
C LEU A 84 -22.06 27.31 12.56
N ASP A 85 -21.08 28.20 12.36
CA ASP A 85 -20.40 28.86 13.46
C ASP A 85 -21.28 29.81 14.28
N LYS A 86 -22.44 30.23 13.75
CA LYS A 86 -23.41 31.05 14.51
C LYS A 86 -24.29 30.22 15.43
N GLN A 87 -24.33 28.90 15.24
CA GLN A 87 -25.12 28.00 16.08
C GLN A 87 -24.43 27.77 17.42
N GLU A 88 -25.19 27.39 18.46
CA GLU A 88 -24.63 27.08 19.77
C GLU A 88 -23.87 25.75 19.74
N ALA A 89 -24.42 24.75 19.07
CA ALA A 89 -23.82 23.44 18.84
C ALA A 89 -24.23 22.89 17.47
N VAL A 90 -23.40 22.02 16.90
CA VAL A 90 -23.66 21.30 15.64
C VAL A 90 -23.44 19.81 15.89
N PRO A 91 -24.43 18.94 15.61
CA PRO A 91 -24.27 17.50 15.77
C PRO A 91 -23.12 16.94 14.94
N THR A 92 -22.30 16.05 15.51
CA THR A 92 -21.16 15.44 14.82
C THR A 92 -21.59 14.68 13.57
N ALA A 93 -22.73 13.99 13.62
CA ALA A 93 -23.28 13.26 12.47
C ALA A 93 -23.63 14.18 11.28
N ASP A 94 -24.03 15.43 11.53
CA ASP A 94 -24.34 16.40 10.46
C ASP A 94 -23.06 16.95 9.84
N LEU A 95 -22.01 17.17 10.66
CA LEU A 95 -20.69 17.52 10.15
C LEU A 95 -20.07 16.38 9.34
N GLN A 96 -20.21 15.13 9.79
CA GLN A 96 -19.72 13.98 9.04
C GLN A 96 -20.34 13.92 7.65
N LYS A 97 -21.68 14.03 7.54
CA LYS A 97 -22.37 14.08 6.24
C LYS A 97 -21.89 15.24 5.37
N LEU A 98 -21.66 16.41 5.96
CA LEU A 98 -21.15 17.56 5.23
C LEU A 98 -19.75 17.30 4.66
N TYR A 99 -18.85 16.67 5.43
CA TYR A 99 -17.53 16.30 4.95
C TYR A 99 -17.55 15.11 3.99
N GLU A 100 -18.51 14.19 4.09
CA GLU A 100 -18.78 13.16 3.08
C GLU A 100 -19.19 13.77 1.74
N GLU A 101 -20.00 14.84 1.74
CA GLU A 101 -20.33 15.62 0.53
C GLU A 101 -19.10 16.32 -0.08
N ILE A 102 -18.18 16.81 0.75
CA ILE A 102 -17.01 17.59 0.33
C ILE A 102 -15.89 16.69 -0.19
N CYS A 103 -15.56 15.63 0.56
CA CYS A 103 -14.38 14.81 0.32
C CYS A 103 -14.72 13.46 -0.31
N GLY A 104 -15.95 12.97 -0.23
CA GLY A 104 -16.33 11.60 -0.59
C GLY A 104 -16.23 11.23 -2.07
N SER A 105 -15.75 12.13 -2.93
CA SER A 105 -15.53 11.90 -4.37
C SER A 105 -14.07 11.96 -4.80
N PHE A 106 -13.14 12.20 -3.86
CA PHE A 106 -11.71 12.11 -4.15
C PHE A 106 -11.35 10.70 -4.62
N ILE A 107 -10.48 10.62 -5.63
CA ILE A 107 -10.03 9.34 -6.18
C ILE A 107 -8.97 8.66 -5.31
N ASP A 108 -8.41 9.36 -4.32
CA ASP A 108 -7.40 8.81 -3.41
C ASP A 108 -8.07 7.82 -2.45
N HIS A 109 -7.83 6.55 -2.72
CA HIS A 109 -8.38 5.44 -1.99
C HIS A 109 -7.60 5.12 -0.72
N HIS A 110 -6.44 5.73 -0.51
CA HIS A 110 -5.81 5.78 0.80
C HIS A 110 -6.35 6.92 1.67
N MET A 111 -7.12 7.85 1.12
CA MET A 111 -7.50 9.05 1.87
C MET A 111 -8.35 8.73 3.11
N LEU A 112 -7.92 9.26 4.26
CA LEU A 112 -8.70 9.35 5.49
C LEU A 112 -8.67 10.80 5.96
N VAL A 113 -9.84 11.43 6.00
CA VAL A 113 -10.05 12.73 6.64
C VAL A 113 -10.63 12.45 8.02
N GLN A 114 -9.82 12.61 9.06
CA GLN A 114 -10.22 12.47 10.46
C GLN A 114 -10.40 13.86 11.08
N LEU A 115 -11.51 14.08 11.78
CA LEU A 115 -11.83 15.37 12.37
C LEU A 115 -12.39 15.22 13.78
N ARG A 116 -12.12 16.22 14.61
CA ARG A 116 -12.79 16.46 15.89
C ARG A 116 -13.80 17.60 15.72
N ASN A 117 -15.04 17.37 16.12
CA ASN A 117 -16.08 18.39 16.16
C ASN A 117 -15.77 19.43 17.25
N VAL A 118 -15.32 20.62 16.85
CA VAL A 118 -15.02 21.75 17.74
C VAL A 118 -16.27 22.51 18.23
N LYS A 119 -17.46 22.06 17.81
CA LYS A 119 -18.76 22.67 18.12
C LYS A 119 -19.81 21.65 18.56
N ALA A 120 -19.35 20.53 19.12
CA ALA A 120 -20.20 19.47 19.65
C ALA A 120 -21.08 19.96 20.80
N GLY A 121 -22.25 19.35 20.95
CA GLY A 121 -23.14 19.65 22.08
C GLY A 121 -22.55 19.17 23.42
N PRO A 122 -22.97 19.73 24.57
CA PRO A 122 -22.43 19.35 25.88
C PRO A 122 -22.73 17.90 26.29
N GLU A 123 -23.73 17.27 25.69
CA GLU A 123 -24.12 15.87 25.94
C GLU A 123 -23.44 14.88 24.98
N GLU A 124 -22.69 15.37 23.98
CA GLU A 124 -22.12 14.56 22.92
C GLU A 124 -20.76 13.99 23.32
N THR A 125 -20.72 12.66 23.50
CA THR A 125 -19.51 11.93 23.95
C THR A 125 -18.60 11.50 22.82
N GLU A 126 -19.13 11.34 21.59
CA GLU A 126 -18.36 11.03 20.39
C GLU A 126 -18.25 12.28 19.51
N GLN A 127 -17.05 12.85 19.46
CA GLN A 127 -16.76 14.07 18.70
C GLN A 127 -15.81 13.81 17.55
N LEU A 128 -15.23 12.61 17.46
CA LEU A 128 -14.35 12.20 16.38
C LEU A 128 -15.17 11.53 15.29
N PHE A 129 -14.90 11.91 14.03
CA PHE A 129 -15.52 11.30 12.86
C PHE A 129 -14.52 11.23 11.71
N TYR A 130 -14.83 10.39 10.73
CA TYR A 130 -13.95 10.10 9.61
C TYR A 130 -14.71 10.07 8.29
N VAL A 131 -14.01 10.49 7.23
CA VAL A 131 -14.44 10.36 5.83
C VAL A 131 -13.35 9.62 5.07
N GLN A 132 -13.73 8.52 4.42
CA GLN A 132 -12.84 7.65 3.64
C GLN A 132 -13.39 7.54 2.21
N PRO A 133 -12.98 8.42 1.29
CA PRO A 133 -13.52 8.47 -0.07
C PRO A 133 -13.44 7.12 -0.79
N GLY A 134 -12.29 6.43 -0.68
CA GLY A 134 -12.13 5.09 -1.26
C GLY A 134 -13.11 4.05 -0.72
N ALA A 135 -13.34 4.01 0.60
CA ALA A 135 -14.31 3.09 1.19
C ALA A 135 -15.75 3.43 0.76
N MET A 136 -16.07 4.72 0.59
CA MET A 136 -17.38 5.18 0.11
C MET A 136 -17.62 4.83 -1.36
N GLU A 137 -16.59 4.90 -2.21
CA GLU A 137 -16.67 4.51 -3.62
C GLU A 137 -16.77 2.99 -3.75
N VAL A 138 -15.86 2.25 -3.10
CA VAL A 138 -15.76 0.79 -3.23
C VAL A 138 -17.06 0.10 -2.83
N LYS A 139 -17.71 0.54 -1.74
CA LYS A 139 -19.01 0.01 -1.27
C LYS A 139 -20.18 0.21 -2.25
N LYS A 140 -20.05 1.12 -3.23
CA LYS A 140 -21.08 1.38 -4.24
C LYS A 140 -20.88 0.54 -5.51
N ARG A 141 -19.74 -0.14 -5.64
CA ARG A 141 -19.42 -0.95 -6.82
C ARG A 141 -20.33 -2.17 -6.91
N GLU A 142 -20.74 -2.53 -8.11
CA GLU A 142 -21.58 -3.72 -8.36
C GLU A 142 -20.85 -5.03 -8.02
N ASP A 143 -19.51 -5.03 -8.12
CA ASP A 143 -18.62 -6.14 -7.80
C ASP A 143 -18.07 -6.10 -6.36
N TYR A 144 -18.64 -5.26 -5.50
CA TYR A 144 -18.22 -5.17 -4.10
C TYR A 144 -18.45 -6.47 -3.34
N GLN A 145 -17.43 -6.88 -2.60
CA GLN A 145 -17.47 -8.00 -1.68
C GLN A 145 -17.16 -7.54 -0.26
N GLU A 146 -17.89 -8.07 0.72
CA GLU A 146 -17.60 -7.87 2.13
C GLU A 146 -16.25 -8.47 2.53
N TYR A 147 -15.65 -7.90 3.58
CA TYR A 147 -14.36 -8.32 4.12
C TYR A 147 -14.44 -9.78 4.60
N ILE A 148 -13.43 -10.58 4.24
CA ILE A 148 -13.33 -11.96 4.73
C ILE A 148 -12.55 -11.93 6.06
N PRO A 149 -13.18 -12.25 7.20
CA PRO A 149 -12.46 -12.30 8.46
C PRO A 149 -11.48 -13.48 8.49
N ARG A 150 -10.47 -13.41 9.36
CA ARG A 150 -9.48 -14.48 9.57
C ARG A 150 -10.14 -15.85 9.72
N GLU A 151 -11.22 -15.92 10.49
CA GLU A 151 -11.98 -17.15 10.76
C GLU A 151 -12.53 -17.77 9.47
N GLY A 152 -12.89 -16.96 8.47
CA GLY A 152 -13.35 -17.45 7.16
C GLY A 152 -12.29 -18.29 6.47
N PHE A 153 -11.04 -17.83 6.46
CA PHE A 153 -9.93 -18.57 5.87
C PHE A 153 -9.53 -19.80 6.69
N GLN A 154 -9.60 -19.72 8.02
CA GLN A 154 -9.31 -20.85 8.91
C GLN A 154 -10.30 -22.01 8.73
N VAL A 155 -11.59 -21.69 8.61
CA VAL A 155 -12.64 -22.69 8.40
C VAL A 155 -12.43 -23.48 7.11
N TYR A 156 -12.04 -22.81 6.03
CA TYR A 156 -11.71 -23.50 4.77
C TYR A 156 -10.45 -24.35 4.90
N ARG A 157 -9.38 -23.81 5.51
CA ARG A 157 -8.15 -24.58 5.78
C ARG A 157 -8.46 -25.85 6.59
N ASP A 158 -9.28 -25.76 7.63
CA ASP A 158 -9.67 -26.90 8.45
C ASP A 158 -10.46 -27.96 7.66
N LYS A 159 -11.31 -27.51 6.73
CA LYS A 159 -12.03 -28.41 5.81
C LYS A 159 -11.06 -29.17 4.91
N LEU A 160 -10.16 -28.48 4.20
CA LEU A 160 -9.15 -29.13 3.36
C LEU A 160 -8.28 -30.11 4.16
N LYS A 161 -7.91 -29.73 5.38
CA LYS A 161 -7.14 -30.58 6.29
C LYS A 161 -7.90 -31.85 6.67
N LYS A 162 -9.18 -31.74 6.98
CA LYS A 162 -10.06 -32.89 7.28
C LYS A 162 -10.23 -33.81 6.07
N GLU A 163 -10.22 -33.26 4.87
CA GLU A 163 -10.26 -33.99 3.60
C GLU A 163 -8.91 -34.63 3.23
N GLY A 164 -7.85 -34.37 4.00
CA GLY A 164 -6.52 -34.91 3.77
C GLY A 164 -5.76 -34.24 2.62
N ARG A 165 -6.21 -33.05 2.18
CA ARG A 165 -5.62 -32.29 1.08
C ARG A 165 -4.41 -31.45 1.50
N ILE A 166 -4.24 -31.19 2.80
CA ILE A 166 -3.17 -30.31 3.31
C ILE A 166 -2.01 -31.11 3.92
N THR A 167 -0.79 -30.72 3.56
CA THR A 167 0.45 -31.11 4.25
C THR A 167 1.29 -29.87 4.59
N HIS A 168 2.34 -30.02 5.43
CA HIS A 168 3.27 -28.94 5.77
C HIS A 168 2.59 -27.69 6.35
N ASP A 169 1.58 -27.93 7.18
CA ASP A 169 0.67 -26.93 7.70
C ASP A 169 1.28 -26.10 8.84
N ARG A 170 1.36 -24.78 8.66
CA ARG A 170 1.82 -23.82 9.67
C ARG A 170 0.90 -22.60 9.71
N GLU A 171 0.71 -22.11 10.93
CA GLU A 171 -0.17 -20.99 11.22
C GLU A 171 0.42 -20.12 12.34
N PHE A 172 0.23 -18.82 12.17
CA PHE A 172 0.48 -17.78 13.16
C PHE A 172 -0.76 -16.89 13.25
N VAL A 173 -1.08 -16.48 14.47
CA VAL A 173 -2.19 -15.57 14.79
C VAL A 173 -1.75 -14.61 15.90
N ASP A 174 -1.93 -13.32 15.70
CA ASP A 174 -1.91 -12.29 16.72
C ASP A 174 -3.36 -11.95 17.13
N ASN A 175 -3.60 -11.83 18.43
CA ASN A 175 -4.90 -11.42 18.98
C ASN A 175 -4.87 -10.04 19.62
N ASN A 176 -3.77 -9.29 19.44
CA ASN A 176 -3.73 -7.89 19.79
C ASN A 176 -4.81 -7.11 18.99
N PRO A 177 -5.43 -6.07 19.57
CA PRO A 177 -6.49 -5.32 18.88
C PRO A 177 -6.05 -4.64 17.56
N ASN A 178 -4.79 -4.22 17.48
CA ASN A 178 -4.21 -3.53 16.33
C ASN A 178 -2.84 -4.15 15.99
N PRO A 179 -2.80 -5.38 15.44
CA PRO A 179 -1.54 -6.05 15.15
C PRO A 179 -0.95 -5.54 13.84
N ASP A 180 0.37 -5.43 13.75
CA ASP A 180 1.07 -5.14 12.48
C ASP A 180 0.89 -6.28 11.46
N LEU A 181 0.70 -7.50 11.95
CA LEU A 181 0.37 -8.71 11.18
C LEU A 181 -0.60 -9.56 12.01
N ASP A 182 -1.89 -9.55 11.67
CA ASP A 182 -2.93 -10.30 12.39
C ASP A 182 -2.75 -11.83 12.27
N HIS A 183 -2.39 -12.33 11.10
CA HIS A 183 -2.15 -13.77 10.92
C HIS A 183 -1.33 -14.06 9.67
N MET A 184 -0.83 -15.29 9.60
CA MET A 184 -0.22 -15.85 8.39
C MET A 184 -0.39 -17.37 8.38
N PHE A 185 -0.66 -17.93 7.19
CA PHE A 185 -0.77 -19.37 6.96
C PHE A 185 0.13 -19.78 5.80
N THR A 186 0.77 -20.92 5.94
CA THR A 186 1.35 -21.63 4.79
C THR A 186 1.05 -23.11 4.89
N TYR A 187 0.81 -23.73 3.74
CA TYR A 187 0.61 -25.16 3.62
C TYR A 187 0.75 -25.60 2.16
N VAL A 188 0.86 -26.91 1.95
CA VAL A 188 0.86 -27.53 0.61
C VAL A 188 -0.47 -28.24 0.39
N ILE A 189 -1.22 -27.79 -0.61
CA ILE A 189 -2.49 -28.35 -1.06
C ILE A 189 -2.22 -29.44 -2.09
N ASP A 190 -2.90 -30.57 -1.97
CA ASP A 190 -2.85 -31.74 -2.86
C ASP A 190 -1.43 -32.28 -3.13
N ASN A 191 -0.48 -31.94 -2.24
CA ASN A 191 0.97 -32.24 -2.31
C ASN A 191 1.78 -31.51 -3.40
N ASP A 192 1.16 -30.62 -4.18
CA ASP A 192 1.81 -29.98 -5.33
C ASP A 192 1.56 -28.46 -5.47
N ILE A 193 0.67 -27.87 -4.66
CA ILE A 193 0.41 -26.43 -4.66
C ILE A 193 0.84 -25.83 -3.33
N LEU A 194 1.85 -24.95 -3.35
CA LEU A 194 2.25 -24.19 -2.17
C LEU A 194 1.33 -22.98 -2.00
N TYR A 195 0.74 -22.82 -0.83
CA TYR A 195 -0.17 -21.72 -0.52
C TYR A 195 0.41 -20.83 0.57
N LEU A 196 0.42 -19.51 0.35
CA LEU A 196 0.76 -18.49 1.34
C LEU A 196 -0.37 -17.47 1.44
N ARG A 197 -0.82 -17.20 2.68
CA ARG A 197 -1.81 -16.17 2.98
C ARG A 197 -1.41 -15.39 4.21
N PHE A 198 -1.62 -14.07 4.20
CA PHE A 198 -1.27 -13.19 5.29
C PHE A 198 -2.17 -11.94 5.29
N SER A 199 -2.43 -11.36 6.46
CA SER A 199 -3.36 -10.22 6.60
C SER A 199 -2.80 -8.91 6.05
N ASN A 200 -1.49 -8.70 6.19
CA ASN A 200 -0.83 -7.43 5.95
C ASN A 200 0.62 -7.65 5.54
N PHE A 201 1.16 -6.76 4.73
CA PHE A 201 2.58 -6.75 4.38
C PHE A 201 3.38 -6.24 5.59
N SER A 202 3.75 -7.17 6.47
CA SER A 202 4.67 -6.93 7.59
C SER A 202 5.69 -8.06 7.79
N ILE A 203 5.83 -8.95 6.81
CA ILE A 203 6.64 -10.18 6.92
C ILE A 203 8.11 -9.84 7.16
N ILE A 204 8.65 -8.86 6.42
CA ILE A 204 10.04 -8.41 6.51
C ILE A 204 10.34 -7.82 7.90
N ALA A 205 9.36 -7.13 8.51
CA ALA A 205 9.50 -6.61 9.87
C ALA A 205 9.53 -7.76 10.89
N GLN A 206 8.68 -8.79 10.71
CA GLN A 206 8.72 -9.98 11.56
C GLN A 206 10.05 -10.73 11.41
N LEU A 207 10.56 -10.88 10.18
CA LEU A 207 11.89 -11.45 9.93
C LEU A 207 13.01 -10.60 10.54
N GLY A 208 12.92 -9.27 10.53
CA GLY A 208 13.91 -8.40 11.17
C GLY A 208 13.91 -8.47 12.70
N ASN A 209 12.78 -8.82 13.31
CA ASN A 209 12.58 -8.79 14.76
C ASN A 209 12.68 -10.17 15.43
N HIS A 210 12.58 -11.28 14.68
CA HIS A 210 12.46 -12.63 15.27
C HIS A 210 13.59 -13.04 16.24
N ASN A 211 14.81 -12.52 16.06
CA ASN A 211 15.95 -12.84 16.94
C ASN A 211 16.02 -11.97 18.21
N LYS A 212 15.12 -10.99 18.38
CA LYS A 212 15.09 -10.12 19.56
C LYS A 212 14.36 -10.82 20.71
N SER A 213 14.89 -10.64 21.92
CA SER A 213 14.28 -11.16 23.15
C SER A 213 12.94 -10.47 23.42
N GLY A 214 11.88 -11.24 23.68
CA GLY A 214 10.53 -10.73 23.94
C GLY A 214 9.69 -10.41 22.69
N GLU A 215 10.12 -10.89 21.51
CA GLU A 215 9.38 -10.75 20.25
C GLU A 215 8.77 -12.11 19.82
N GLU A 216 7.98 -12.73 20.69
CA GLU A 216 7.39 -14.06 20.42
C GLU A 216 6.44 -14.05 19.21
N VAL A 217 5.76 -12.93 18.97
CA VAL A 217 4.93 -12.70 17.78
C VAL A 217 5.78 -12.78 16.51
N ALA A 218 6.89 -12.03 16.46
CA ALA A 218 7.80 -12.03 15.32
C ALA A 218 8.43 -13.41 15.09
N GLN A 219 8.78 -14.12 16.17
CA GLN A 219 9.29 -15.49 16.08
C GLN A 219 8.28 -16.45 15.45
N ALA A 220 7.02 -16.40 15.89
CA ALA A 220 5.97 -17.27 15.38
C ALA A 220 5.62 -16.95 13.92
N ALA A 221 5.50 -15.67 13.56
CA ALA A 221 5.29 -15.25 12.17
C ALA A 221 6.47 -15.65 11.27
N ALA A 222 7.71 -15.39 11.70
CA ALA A 222 8.91 -15.78 10.96
C ALA A 222 8.98 -17.30 10.74
N ALA A 223 8.54 -18.12 11.71
CA ALA A 223 8.48 -19.57 11.55
C ALA A 223 7.53 -20.03 10.43
N VAL A 224 6.38 -19.36 10.28
CA VAL A 224 5.44 -19.64 9.18
C VAL A 224 6.05 -19.25 7.83
N TYR A 225 6.66 -18.07 7.72
CA TYR A 225 7.29 -17.66 6.46
C TYR A 225 8.51 -18.52 6.10
N ARG A 226 9.29 -18.95 7.09
CA ARG A 226 10.40 -19.90 6.90
C ARG A 226 9.91 -21.24 6.36
N GLU A 227 8.77 -21.74 6.84
CA GLU A 227 8.15 -22.94 6.26
C GLU A 227 7.78 -22.72 4.80
N TYR A 228 7.12 -21.60 4.47
CA TYR A 228 6.77 -21.27 3.09
C TYR A 228 8.01 -21.28 2.18
N ALA A 229 9.07 -20.57 2.59
CA ALA A 229 10.31 -20.50 1.83
C ALA A 229 11.01 -21.87 1.73
N ASN A 230 10.99 -22.69 2.78
CA ASN A 230 11.53 -24.04 2.74
C ASN A 230 10.79 -24.92 1.71
N GLN A 231 9.46 -24.83 1.64
CA GLN A 231 8.69 -25.53 0.62
C GLN A 231 9.00 -25.01 -0.79
N LEU A 232 9.08 -23.69 -0.95
CA LEU A 232 9.39 -23.06 -2.23
C LEU A 232 10.76 -23.50 -2.78
N LEU A 233 11.77 -23.50 -1.92
CA LEU A 233 13.17 -23.76 -2.27
C LEU A 233 13.47 -25.25 -2.42
N PHE A 234 12.94 -26.10 -1.53
CA PHE A 234 13.43 -27.47 -1.37
C PHE A 234 12.42 -28.56 -1.68
N ASN A 235 11.13 -28.25 -1.83
CA ASN A 235 10.14 -29.25 -2.18
C ASN A 235 10.02 -29.40 -3.71
N PRO A 236 10.51 -30.51 -4.30
CA PRO A 236 10.50 -30.72 -5.75
C PRO A 236 9.11 -31.06 -6.30
N ASN A 237 8.16 -31.39 -5.42
CA ASN A 237 6.80 -31.76 -5.81
C ASN A 237 5.95 -30.53 -6.12
N ILE A 238 6.30 -29.36 -5.60
CA ILE A 238 5.55 -28.13 -5.85
C ILE A 238 5.59 -27.79 -7.35
N LYS A 239 4.40 -27.72 -7.96
CA LYS A 239 4.14 -27.34 -9.36
C LYS A 239 3.42 -26.00 -9.48
N GLY A 240 2.67 -25.61 -8.46
CA GLY A 240 1.98 -24.32 -8.39
C GLY A 240 2.24 -23.58 -7.09
N VAL A 241 2.16 -22.25 -7.13
CA VAL A 241 2.22 -21.38 -5.95
C VAL A 241 0.99 -20.48 -5.96
N ILE A 242 0.30 -20.38 -4.83
CA ILE A 242 -0.81 -19.44 -4.61
C ILE A 242 -0.38 -18.44 -3.55
N ILE A 243 -0.45 -17.15 -3.88
CA ILE A 243 -0.29 -16.04 -2.96
C ILE A 243 -1.66 -15.39 -2.77
N ASP A 244 -2.24 -15.52 -1.58
CA ASP A 244 -3.56 -14.98 -1.29
C ASP A 244 -3.45 -13.66 -0.53
N VAL A 245 -3.81 -12.58 -1.24
CA VAL A 245 -3.87 -11.20 -0.74
C VAL A 245 -5.31 -10.68 -0.68
N ARG A 246 -6.31 -11.56 -0.68
CA ARG A 246 -7.69 -11.18 -0.38
C ARG A 246 -7.79 -10.66 1.04
N SER A 247 -8.56 -9.59 1.23
CA SER A 247 -8.74 -8.96 2.53
C SER A 247 -7.42 -8.50 3.16
N ASN A 248 -6.47 -8.08 2.32
CA ASN A 248 -5.15 -7.57 2.70
C ASN A 248 -5.00 -6.09 2.33
N GLY A 249 -4.96 -5.25 3.37
CA GLY A 249 -4.87 -3.79 3.26
C GLY A 249 -3.51 -3.23 2.85
N GLY A 250 -2.53 -4.08 2.50
CA GLY A 250 -1.17 -3.65 2.18
C GLY A 250 -0.27 -3.61 3.41
N GLY A 251 0.73 -2.71 3.40
CA GLY A 251 1.74 -2.58 4.46
C GLY A 251 3.09 -2.12 3.93
N TYR A 252 4.19 -2.65 4.48
CA TYR A 252 5.54 -2.24 4.14
C TYR A 252 5.92 -2.61 2.70
N LEU A 253 6.37 -1.61 1.93
CA LEU A 253 6.88 -1.81 0.56
C LEU A 253 8.08 -2.77 0.50
N TRP A 254 8.85 -2.88 1.59
CA TRP A 254 9.98 -3.81 1.68
C TRP A 254 9.56 -5.28 1.62
N ASP A 255 8.28 -5.62 1.86
CA ASP A 255 7.79 -6.97 1.60
C ASP A 255 7.69 -7.31 0.11
N MET A 256 8.00 -6.37 -0.78
CA MET A 256 8.34 -6.70 -2.15
C MET A 256 9.48 -7.74 -2.22
N PHE A 257 10.41 -7.76 -1.27
CA PHE A 257 11.50 -8.75 -1.22
C PHE A 257 11.09 -10.11 -0.62
N THR A 258 9.96 -10.19 0.09
CA THR A 258 9.46 -11.44 0.68
C THR A 258 8.34 -12.06 -0.16
N VAL A 259 7.57 -11.25 -0.89
CA VAL A 259 6.42 -11.72 -1.65
C VAL A 259 6.68 -11.66 -3.15
N LEU A 260 6.74 -10.46 -3.76
CA LEU A 260 6.84 -10.34 -5.22
C LEU A 260 8.18 -10.82 -5.75
N GLY A 261 9.29 -10.40 -5.17
CA GLY A 261 10.66 -10.66 -5.64
C GLY A 261 10.98 -12.15 -5.79
N PRO A 262 10.60 -13.03 -4.85
CA PRO A 262 10.75 -14.48 -5.01
C PRO A 262 9.91 -15.10 -6.14
N LEU A 263 8.89 -14.40 -6.66
CA LEU A 263 8.08 -14.86 -7.80
C LEU A 263 8.69 -14.50 -9.17
N LEU A 264 9.74 -13.67 -9.16
CA LEU A 264 10.35 -13.14 -10.38
C LEU A 264 11.49 -14.02 -10.89
N LYS A 265 11.72 -13.96 -12.21
CA LYS A 265 12.91 -14.51 -12.86
C LYS A 265 13.94 -13.43 -13.21
N GLU A 266 13.50 -12.18 -13.29
CA GLU A 266 14.31 -11.01 -13.60
C GLU A 266 13.68 -9.75 -12.99
N ASP A 267 14.44 -8.65 -12.93
CA ASP A 267 13.92 -7.37 -12.45
C ASP A 267 12.85 -6.82 -13.41
N ILE A 268 11.68 -6.49 -12.89
CA ILE A 268 10.56 -6.00 -13.68
C ILE A 268 10.21 -4.55 -13.34
N HIS A 269 9.61 -3.85 -14.30
CA HIS A 269 8.93 -2.58 -14.04
C HIS A 269 7.57 -2.88 -13.39
N VAL A 270 7.22 -2.10 -12.36
CA VAL A 270 5.93 -2.21 -11.67
C VAL A 270 5.07 -1.02 -12.09
N PHE A 271 5.50 0.19 -11.70
CA PHE A 271 4.81 1.44 -11.97
C PHE A 271 5.82 2.54 -12.26
N ASP A 272 5.39 3.62 -12.90
CA ASP A 272 6.06 4.91 -12.75
C ASP A 272 5.46 5.65 -11.56
N THR A 273 6.27 6.34 -10.77
CA THR A 273 5.82 7.20 -9.66
C THR A 273 6.29 8.63 -9.86
N ARG A 274 5.54 9.59 -9.32
CA ARG A 274 5.98 10.97 -9.18
C ARG A 274 5.36 11.60 -7.95
N THR A 275 5.97 12.70 -7.49
CA THR A 275 5.49 13.49 -6.35
C THR A 275 5.47 14.97 -6.71
N LYS A 276 4.94 15.80 -5.82
CA LYS A 276 4.94 17.25 -5.98
C LYS A 276 6.30 17.85 -5.63
N MET A 277 6.76 18.80 -6.46
CA MET A 277 8.01 19.55 -6.29
C MET A 277 7.81 20.98 -5.78
N GLY A 278 6.54 21.39 -5.60
CA GLY A 278 6.15 22.63 -4.97
C GLY A 278 4.66 22.67 -4.61
N VAL A 279 4.20 23.82 -4.09
CA VAL A 279 2.86 23.98 -3.50
C VAL A 279 1.72 24.08 -4.53
N GLY A 280 2.03 24.33 -5.80
CA GLY A 280 1.03 24.43 -6.87
C GLY A 280 0.34 23.08 -7.12
N ARG A 281 -0.97 23.06 -7.42
CA ARG A 281 -1.73 21.80 -7.63
C ARG A 281 -1.08 20.86 -8.64
N LEU A 282 -0.53 21.40 -9.73
CA LEU A 282 0.06 20.64 -10.84
C LEU A 282 1.61 20.70 -10.87
N ASP A 283 2.24 21.11 -9.76
CA ASP A 283 3.69 21.28 -9.68
C ASP A 283 4.39 19.94 -9.40
N TYR A 284 4.43 19.09 -10.41
CA TYR A 284 4.95 17.72 -10.32
C TYR A 284 6.41 17.61 -10.77
N GLY A 285 7.11 16.63 -10.18
CA GLY A 285 8.36 16.14 -10.71
C GLY A 285 8.16 15.22 -11.93
N GLU A 286 9.27 14.82 -12.53
CA GLU A 286 9.28 13.81 -13.59
C GLU A 286 8.79 12.45 -13.06
N TRP A 287 8.26 11.64 -13.97
CA TRP A 287 7.94 10.24 -13.69
C TRP A 287 9.22 9.43 -13.51
N VAL A 288 9.32 8.73 -12.39
CA VAL A 288 10.44 7.86 -12.03
C VAL A 288 9.98 6.41 -12.06
N PRO A 289 10.65 5.51 -12.80
CA PRO A 289 10.27 4.11 -12.85
C PRO A 289 10.56 3.42 -11.52
N PHE A 290 9.54 2.79 -10.95
CA PHE A 290 9.64 1.87 -9.82
C PHE A 290 9.78 0.44 -10.33
N ARG A 291 10.82 -0.26 -9.86
CA ARG A 291 11.15 -1.61 -10.30
C ARG A 291 11.16 -2.57 -9.11
N ALA A 292 10.61 -3.76 -9.32
CA ALA A 292 10.76 -4.88 -8.41
C ALA A 292 12.02 -5.66 -8.78
N GLN A 293 12.83 -5.99 -7.79
CA GLN A 293 14.03 -6.78 -7.98
C GLN A 293 13.73 -8.26 -7.82
N VAL A 294 14.38 -9.10 -8.63
CA VAL A 294 14.36 -10.54 -8.40
C VAL A 294 15.10 -10.91 -7.11
N ILE A 295 14.46 -11.77 -6.34
CA ILE A 295 15.06 -12.45 -5.19
C ILE A 295 15.40 -13.87 -5.61
N THR A 296 16.68 -14.12 -5.82
CA THR A 296 17.23 -15.44 -6.11
C THR A 296 17.19 -16.33 -4.88
N GLN A 297 17.36 -17.64 -5.07
CA GLN A 297 17.45 -18.59 -3.96
C GLN A 297 18.56 -18.19 -2.99
N ARG A 298 19.71 -17.71 -3.49
CA ARG A 298 20.77 -17.13 -2.65
C ARG A 298 20.26 -15.99 -1.76
N LYS A 299 19.67 -14.94 -2.34
CA LYS A 299 19.18 -13.78 -1.57
C LYS A 299 18.08 -14.18 -0.58
N LEU A 300 17.19 -15.11 -0.95
CA LEU A 300 16.18 -15.61 -0.04
C LEU A 300 16.81 -16.41 1.12
N GLY A 301 17.81 -17.25 0.83
CA GLY A 301 18.58 -17.96 1.84
C GLY A 301 19.32 -17.02 2.79
N GLU A 302 19.92 -15.94 2.27
CA GLU A 302 20.57 -14.89 3.07
C GLU A 302 19.56 -14.15 3.96
N LEU A 303 18.40 -13.77 3.42
CA LEU A 303 17.31 -13.15 4.18
C LEU A 303 16.82 -14.05 5.33
N LEU A 304 16.88 -15.36 5.11
CA LEU A 304 16.50 -16.38 6.09
C LEU A 304 17.68 -16.87 6.93
N GLU A 305 18.86 -16.25 6.86
CA GLU A 305 20.03 -16.63 7.66
C GLU A 305 20.38 -18.12 7.53
N MET A 306 20.21 -18.70 6.33
CA MET A 306 20.57 -20.10 6.08
C MET A 306 22.09 -20.29 6.10
N GLU A 307 22.54 -21.38 6.72
CA GLU A 307 23.98 -21.66 6.89
C GLU A 307 24.71 -21.86 5.56
N GLU A 308 24.09 -22.62 4.65
CA GLU A 308 24.69 -22.99 3.37
C GLU A 308 24.22 -22.03 2.27
N PRO A 309 25.15 -21.46 1.48
CA PRO A 309 24.80 -20.56 0.40
C PRO A 309 24.05 -21.30 -0.71
N LEU A 310 22.89 -20.75 -1.08
CA LEU A 310 22.07 -21.26 -2.17
C LEU A 310 22.56 -20.75 -3.55
N PRO A 311 22.16 -21.42 -4.65
CA PRO A 311 22.54 -20.99 -5.99
C PRO A 311 21.94 -19.62 -6.37
N GLU A 312 22.61 -18.92 -7.28
CA GLU A 312 22.11 -17.66 -7.85
C GLU A 312 21.12 -17.94 -8.99
N THR A 313 20.01 -18.61 -8.66
CA THR A 313 18.91 -18.94 -9.58
C THR A 313 17.61 -18.41 -9.04
N ASP A 314 16.59 -18.27 -9.88
CA ASP A 314 15.26 -17.88 -9.42
C ASP A 314 14.62 -18.95 -8.50
N CYS A 315 13.63 -18.54 -7.71
CA CYS A 315 12.95 -19.42 -6.76
C CYS A 315 11.82 -20.24 -7.42
N ILE A 316 11.29 -19.81 -8.57
CA ILE A 316 10.07 -20.37 -9.17
C ILE A 316 10.36 -21.56 -10.09
N GLY A 317 11.42 -21.53 -10.88
CA GLY A 317 11.69 -22.51 -11.92
C GLY A 317 10.55 -22.55 -12.95
N ASP A 318 10.03 -23.74 -13.26
CA ASP A 318 8.95 -23.94 -14.24
C ASP A 318 7.54 -23.88 -13.65
N ARG A 319 7.40 -23.51 -12.36
CA ARG A 319 6.13 -23.52 -11.64
C ARG A 319 5.22 -22.38 -12.10
N GLN A 320 3.91 -22.60 -12.00
CA GLN A 320 2.90 -21.56 -12.23
C GLN A 320 2.55 -20.83 -10.92
N VAL A 321 2.19 -19.55 -11.03
CA VAL A 321 1.83 -18.70 -9.89
C VAL A 321 0.39 -18.18 -10.04
N VAL A 322 -0.38 -18.22 -8.97
CA VAL A 322 -1.68 -17.53 -8.88
C VAL A 322 -1.61 -16.51 -7.75
N VAL A 323 -2.09 -15.30 -8.01
CA VAL A 323 -2.35 -14.29 -6.97
C VAL A 323 -3.85 -14.14 -6.81
N LEU A 324 -4.36 -14.35 -5.60
CA LEU A 324 -5.79 -14.16 -5.29
C LEU A 324 -6.04 -12.74 -4.78
N THR A 325 -7.03 -12.05 -5.36
CA THR A 325 -7.40 -10.67 -5.00
C THR A 325 -8.89 -10.52 -4.73
N ASP A 326 -9.25 -9.54 -3.89
CA ASP A 326 -10.63 -9.09 -3.69
C ASP A 326 -10.72 -7.56 -3.57
N SER A 327 -11.93 -7.05 -3.34
CA SER A 327 -12.19 -5.62 -3.14
C SER A 327 -11.50 -5.00 -1.93
N TRP A 328 -10.81 -5.80 -1.11
CA TRP A 328 -10.04 -5.37 0.06
C TRP A 328 -8.53 -5.58 -0.10
N SER A 329 -8.08 -6.10 -1.24
CA SER A 329 -6.68 -6.05 -1.65
C SER A 329 -6.29 -4.61 -1.97
N VAL A 330 -5.41 -4.00 -1.17
CA VAL A 330 -4.99 -2.59 -1.32
C VAL A 330 -3.47 -2.46 -1.36
N SER A 331 -2.95 -1.40 -1.99
CA SER A 331 -1.58 -0.92 -1.79
C SER A 331 -0.53 -1.95 -2.18
N MET A 332 0.28 -2.47 -1.25
CA MET A 332 1.29 -3.48 -1.56
C MET A 332 0.69 -4.79 -2.13
N SER A 333 -0.59 -5.09 -1.84
CA SER A 333 -1.34 -6.17 -2.53
C SER A 333 -1.48 -5.87 -4.02
N GLU A 334 -1.78 -4.62 -4.36
CA GLU A 334 -1.95 -4.14 -5.74
C GLU A 334 -0.59 -4.02 -6.46
N MET A 335 0.45 -3.57 -5.75
CA MET A 335 1.84 -3.60 -6.24
C MET A 335 2.39 -5.01 -6.43
N THR A 336 1.73 -6.04 -5.90
CA THR A 336 2.02 -7.45 -6.19
C THR A 336 1.19 -7.94 -7.37
N ALA A 337 -0.11 -7.63 -7.41
CA ALA A 337 -1.04 -8.14 -8.41
C ALA A 337 -0.82 -7.55 -9.81
N GLU A 338 -0.64 -6.23 -9.97
CA GLU A 338 -0.46 -5.60 -11.29
C GLU A 338 0.72 -6.19 -12.07
N PRO A 339 1.95 -6.21 -11.53
CA PRO A 339 3.09 -6.65 -12.30
C PRO A 339 3.03 -8.14 -12.64
N VAL A 340 2.38 -8.95 -11.78
CA VAL A 340 2.19 -10.38 -11.97
C VAL A 340 1.39 -10.68 -13.25
N LYS A 341 0.45 -9.82 -13.65
CA LYS A 341 -0.31 -9.97 -14.91
C LYS A 341 0.57 -9.96 -16.15
N LYS A 342 1.79 -9.41 -16.06
CA LYS A 342 2.76 -9.33 -17.17
C LYS A 342 3.67 -10.56 -17.24
N LEU A 343 3.61 -11.47 -16.26
CA LEU A 343 4.45 -12.66 -16.20
C LEU A 343 3.77 -13.83 -16.94
N PRO A 344 4.46 -14.51 -17.88
CA PRO A 344 3.85 -15.56 -18.71
C PRO A 344 3.53 -16.86 -17.96
N TYR A 345 3.94 -16.96 -16.70
CA TYR A 345 3.74 -18.11 -15.82
C TYR A 345 2.88 -17.77 -14.60
N ALA A 346 2.24 -16.58 -14.59
CA ALA A 346 1.43 -16.15 -13.48
C ALA A 346 0.06 -15.63 -13.91
N THR A 347 -0.90 -15.62 -12.98
CA THR A 347 -2.29 -15.20 -13.25
C THR A 347 -2.92 -14.62 -11.98
N VAL A 348 -3.63 -13.50 -12.12
CA VAL A 348 -4.43 -12.90 -11.04
C VAL A 348 -5.87 -13.40 -11.14
N ILE A 349 -6.39 -13.98 -10.06
CA ILE A 349 -7.74 -14.56 -10.00
C ILE A 349 -8.51 -13.95 -8.82
N GLY A 350 -9.80 -13.64 -9.01
CA GLY A 350 -10.67 -13.17 -7.92
C GLY A 350 -11.55 -12.01 -8.34
N THR A 351 -11.63 -10.95 -7.54
CA THR A 351 -12.36 -9.71 -7.89
C THR A 351 -11.43 -8.51 -7.95
N ARG A 352 -11.97 -7.41 -8.48
CA ARG A 352 -11.25 -6.14 -8.64
C ARG A 352 -10.79 -5.61 -7.29
N THR A 353 -9.55 -5.15 -7.24
CA THR A 353 -8.92 -4.62 -6.03
C THR A 353 -9.48 -3.26 -5.60
N PHE A 354 -9.08 -2.80 -4.42
CA PHE A 354 -9.62 -1.58 -3.80
C PHE A 354 -9.31 -0.32 -4.61
N GLY A 355 -8.11 -0.20 -5.17
CA GLY A 355 -7.69 0.95 -5.97
C GLY A 355 -6.86 1.99 -5.22
N GLY A 356 -6.18 1.61 -4.15
CA GLY A 356 -5.24 2.48 -3.43
C GLY A 356 -3.81 2.15 -3.84
N HIS A 357 -3.23 2.92 -4.76
CA HIS A 357 -1.90 2.68 -5.34
C HIS A 357 -0.87 3.74 -4.99
N GLY A 358 -1.27 4.91 -4.52
CA GLY A 358 -0.37 6.01 -4.20
C GLY A 358 0.48 5.72 -2.98
N PRO A 359 1.82 5.57 -3.11
CA PRO A 359 2.70 5.30 -1.98
C PRO A 359 2.57 6.36 -0.88
N LEU A 360 2.67 5.89 0.35
CA LEU A 360 2.55 6.69 1.57
C LEU A 360 3.91 6.74 2.27
N THR A 361 4.26 7.91 2.80
CA THR A 361 5.35 8.06 3.75
C THR A 361 4.95 9.03 4.85
N SER A 362 5.41 8.77 6.06
CA SER A 362 5.33 9.70 7.19
C SER A 362 6.43 10.76 7.16
N GLU A 363 7.49 10.55 6.36
CA GLU A 363 8.56 11.53 6.13
C GLU A 363 8.16 12.52 5.04
N THR A 364 7.42 13.54 5.43
CA THR A 364 6.86 14.51 4.50
C THR A 364 7.81 15.65 4.14
N HIS A 365 8.96 15.78 4.82
CA HIS A 365 9.98 16.79 4.50
C HIS A 365 10.62 16.62 3.12
N PHE A 366 10.47 15.45 2.49
CA PHE A 366 11.04 15.14 1.18
C PHE A 366 10.06 15.37 0.02
N SER A 367 8.82 15.79 0.29
CA SER A 367 7.81 16.01 -0.75
C SER A 367 6.85 17.16 -0.42
N PHE A 368 6.25 17.78 -1.44
CA PHE A 368 5.21 18.79 -1.26
C PHE A 368 3.79 18.16 -1.21
N SER A 369 3.70 16.89 -0.82
CA SER A 369 2.47 16.11 -0.78
C SER A 369 2.43 15.12 0.38
N GLY A 370 1.26 14.55 0.63
CA GLY A 370 1.05 13.53 1.66
C GLY A 370 0.31 14.07 2.89
N GLN A 371 0.46 13.33 3.99
CA GLN A 371 -0.35 13.48 5.19
C GLN A 371 -0.06 14.81 5.90
N PHE A 372 -1.06 15.39 6.57
CA PHE A 372 -0.90 16.63 7.36
C PHE A 372 -1.95 16.71 8.48
N GLY A 373 -1.68 17.52 9.51
CA GLY A 373 -2.51 17.63 10.72
C GLY A 373 -1.99 16.75 11.87
N ASP A 374 -2.86 16.39 12.81
CA ASP A 374 -2.51 15.63 14.01
C ASP A 374 -3.29 14.30 14.09
N PRO A 375 -2.64 13.13 13.97
CA PRO A 375 -3.28 11.82 14.04
C PRO A 375 -4.13 11.59 15.30
N ASP A 376 -3.81 12.23 16.43
CA ASP A 376 -4.59 12.13 17.67
C ASP A 376 -5.71 13.19 17.75
N CYS A 377 -5.72 14.13 16.79
CA CYS A 377 -6.54 15.33 16.77
C CYS A 377 -6.54 16.03 18.14
N ALA A 378 -5.37 16.11 18.77
CA ALA A 378 -5.19 16.59 20.14
C ALA A 378 -4.67 18.03 20.16
N SER A 379 -3.70 18.34 19.30
CA SER A 379 -3.08 19.65 19.11
C SER A 379 -3.77 20.49 18.04
N VAL A 380 -4.27 19.85 16.98
CA VAL A 380 -5.18 20.44 15.99
C VAL A 380 -6.40 19.55 15.81
N SER A 381 -7.51 20.13 15.34
CA SER A 381 -8.80 19.44 15.29
C SER A 381 -9.00 18.49 14.08
N TYR A 382 -7.95 18.21 13.30
CA TYR A 382 -8.04 17.42 12.09
C TYR A 382 -6.74 16.67 11.77
N TYR A 383 -6.88 15.62 10.98
CA TYR A 383 -5.81 14.89 10.32
C TYR A 383 -6.27 14.44 8.96
N VAL A 384 -5.45 14.67 7.94
CA VAL A 384 -5.69 14.17 6.60
C VAL A 384 -4.55 13.22 6.25
N TYR A 385 -4.88 11.95 6.18
CA TYR A 385 -4.05 10.91 5.59
C TYR A 385 -4.31 10.90 4.09
N THR A 386 -3.27 11.08 3.25
CA THR A 386 -3.38 11.09 1.79
C THR A 386 -2.03 10.66 1.19
N SER A 387 -2.06 10.11 -0.04
CA SER A 387 -0.85 9.60 -0.70
C SER A 387 0.21 10.68 -0.92
N THR A 388 1.47 10.28 -0.79
CA THR A 388 2.64 11.14 -1.03
C THR A 388 3.05 11.13 -2.50
N SER A 389 2.72 10.09 -3.25
CA SER A 389 3.08 9.94 -4.65
C SER A 389 1.91 9.41 -5.47
N MET A 390 1.85 9.83 -6.73
CA MET A 390 0.97 9.25 -7.74
C MET A 390 1.72 8.16 -8.49
N SER A 391 1.03 7.07 -8.85
CA SER A 391 1.56 6.00 -9.67
C SER A 391 0.75 5.82 -10.97
N ARG A 392 1.41 5.30 -12.01
CA ARG A 392 0.76 4.87 -13.27
C ARG A 392 1.43 3.61 -13.83
N THR A 393 0.69 2.83 -14.60
CA THR A 393 1.22 1.66 -15.33
C THR A 393 2.21 2.07 -16.41
N SER A 394 2.91 1.09 -17.00
CA SER A 394 3.78 1.28 -18.17
C SER A 394 3.06 1.88 -19.39
N GLU A 395 1.74 1.68 -19.48
CA GLU A 395 0.87 2.22 -20.54
C GLU A 395 0.36 3.63 -20.20
N GLY A 396 0.71 4.15 -19.03
CA GLY A 396 0.34 5.47 -18.55
C GLY A 396 -1.01 5.52 -17.82
N GLU A 397 -1.61 4.38 -17.48
CA GLU A 397 -2.88 4.34 -16.77
C GLU A 397 -2.70 4.60 -15.27
N ILE A 398 -3.48 5.53 -14.72
CA ILE A 398 -3.62 5.72 -13.26
C ILE A 398 -4.71 4.77 -12.77
N LEU A 399 -4.32 3.87 -11.85
CA LEU A 399 -5.21 2.86 -11.24
C LEU A 399 -5.74 3.29 -9.86
N GLU A 400 -5.23 4.40 -9.31
CA GLU A 400 -5.81 5.06 -8.14
C GLU A 400 -7.30 5.34 -8.40
N GLY A 401 -8.17 4.97 -7.47
CA GLY A 401 -9.62 5.13 -7.59
C GLY A 401 -10.33 4.03 -8.39
N LYS A 402 -9.60 3.20 -9.13
CA LYS A 402 -10.19 2.20 -10.05
C LYS A 402 -10.01 0.77 -9.60
N GLY A 403 -8.83 0.44 -9.06
CA GLY A 403 -8.41 -0.93 -8.78
C GLY A 403 -7.92 -1.68 -10.02
N ILE A 404 -7.19 -2.75 -9.76
CA ILE A 404 -6.71 -3.73 -10.74
C ILE A 404 -7.82 -4.74 -10.98
N THR A 405 -8.19 -4.90 -12.26
CA THR A 405 -9.07 -5.99 -12.68
C THR A 405 -8.26 -7.28 -12.79
N PRO A 406 -8.68 -8.40 -12.17
CA PRO A 406 -7.97 -9.68 -12.27
C PRO A 406 -7.96 -10.19 -13.73
N ASP A 407 -7.03 -11.11 -14.05
CA ASP A 407 -7.02 -11.77 -15.37
C ASP A 407 -8.23 -12.68 -15.55
N ILE A 408 -8.64 -13.33 -14.46
CA ILE A 408 -9.85 -14.17 -14.40
C ILE A 408 -10.71 -13.69 -13.24
N THR A 409 -11.87 -13.14 -13.57
CA THR A 409 -12.85 -12.73 -12.56
C THR A 409 -13.62 -13.93 -12.02
N VAL A 410 -13.51 -14.16 -10.71
CA VAL A 410 -14.26 -15.17 -9.96
C VAL A 410 -14.84 -14.47 -8.72
N PRO A 411 -16.12 -14.08 -8.73
CA PRO A 411 -16.78 -13.54 -7.53
C PRO A 411 -16.83 -14.58 -6.41
N LEU A 412 -16.70 -14.15 -5.15
CA LEU A 412 -16.92 -15.05 -4.02
C LEU A 412 -18.40 -15.43 -3.94
N ASP A 413 -18.68 -16.72 -3.93
CA ASP A 413 -19.99 -17.25 -3.60
C ASP A 413 -20.12 -17.26 -2.06
N VAL A 414 -20.70 -16.18 -1.52
CA VAL A 414 -20.84 -15.97 -0.07
C VAL A 414 -21.68 -17.08 0.58
N GLU A 415 -22.69 -17.61 -0.11
CA GLU A 415 -23.54 -18.69 0.41
C GLU A 415 -22.74 -20.00 0.54
N GLN A 416 -21.97 -20.36 -0.49
CA GLN A 416 -21.06 -21.51 -0.42
C GLN A 416 -19.96 -21.31 0.62
N PHE A 417 -19.38 -20.11 0.68
CA PHE A 417 -18.31 -19.78 1.61
C PHE A 417 -18.76 -19.92 3.07
N THR A 418 -19.88 -19.27 3.42
CA THR A 418 -20.37 -19.25 4.80
C THR A 418 -21.15 -20.50 5.19
N GLY A 419 -22.01 -21.01 4.31
CA GLY A 419 -22.92 -22.12 4.59
C GLY A 419 -22.32 -23.51 4.35
N GLN A 420 -21.41 -23.64 3.38
CA GLN A 420 -20.83 -24.94 2.97
C GLN A 420 -19.33 -25.04 3.26
N HIS A 421 -18.71 -23.93 3.69
CA HIS A 421 -17.27 -23.81 3.94
C HIS A 421 -16.45 -24.11 2.67
N ILE A 422 -16.97 -23.70 1.51
CA ILE A 422 -16.32 -23.86 0.21
C ILE A 422 -15.85 -22.48 -0.26
N ASP A 423 -14.54 -22.32 -0.40
CA ASP A 423 -13.94 -21.15 -1.03
C ASP A 423 -13.86 -21.38 -2.54
N ASN A 424 -14.87 -20.90 -3.27
CA ASN A 424 -14.95 -21.11 -4.71
C ASN A 424 -13.82 -20.39 -5.48
N GLN A 425 -13.24 -19.31 -4.95
CA GLN A 425 -12.12 -18.62 -5.59
C GLN A 425 -10.83 -19.44 -5.45
N LEU A 426 -10.58 -19.98 -4.26
CA LEU A 426 -9.41 -20.83 -4.02
C LEU A 426 -9.53 -22.18 -4.73
N GLU A 427 -10.70 -22.82 -4.72
CA GLU A 427 -10.92 -24.05 -5.52
C GLU A 427 -10.74 -23.79 -7.02
N TYR A 428 -11.18 -22.63 -7.53
CA TYR A 428 -10.93 -22.26 -8.92
C TYR A 428 -9.42 -22.15 -9.21
N ALA A 429 -8.66 -21.50 -8.32
CA ALA A 429 -7.21 -21.39 -8.46
C ALA A 429 -6.50 -22.75 -8.43
N ILE A 430 -6.94 -23.67 -7.56
CA ILE A 430 -6.42 -25.04 -7.50
C ILE A 430 -6.72 -25.78 -8.81
N ASP A 431 -7.96 -25.73 -9.29
CA ASP A 431 -8.36 -26.38 -10.54
C ASP A 431 -7.63 -25.79 -11.75
N PHE A 432 -7.39 -24.48 -11.76
CA PHE A 432 -6.59 -23.80 -12.79
C PHE A 432 -5.15 -24.31 -12.81
N LEU A 433 -4.47 -24.37 -11.66
CA LEU A 433 -3.10 -24.89 -11.55
C LEU A 433 -2.98 -26.39 -11.89
N HIS A 434 -4.05 -27.16 -11.72
CA HIS A 434 -4.13 -28.55 -12.17
C HIS A 434 -4.54 -28.71 -13.65
N GLY A 435 -4.78 -27.62 -14.38
CA GLY A 435 -5.14 -27.64 -15.81
C GLY A 435 -6.57 -28.10 -16.10
N LYS A 436 -7.49 -27.96 -15.13
CA LYS A 436 -8.92 -28.30 -15.27
C LYS A 436 -9.79 -27.11 -15.70
N LYS A 437 -9.21 -25.90 -15.78
CA LYS A 437 -9.88 -24.64 -16.15
C LYS A 437 -9.12 -23.89 -17.22
#